data_AF-Q1RR55-F1
#
_entry.id   AF-Q1RR55-F1
#
_cell.length_a   1.000
_cell.length_b   1.000
_cell.length_c   1.000
_cell.angle_alpha   90.00
_cell.angle_beta   90.00
_cell.angle_gamma   90.00
#
_symmetry.space_group_name_H-M   'P 1'
#
loop_
_entity.id
_entity.type
_entity.pdbx_description
1 polymer ?
#
loop_
_entity_poly.entity_id
_entity_poly.type
_entity_poly.pdbx_seq_one_letter_code
_entity_poly.pdbx_strand_id
1 'polypeptide(L)'
;MDTTITAPRAEVLRDRYRGRLPKHLQELAGPVEGNLDLPLHIVWSGRTSYSLDRPKSRMTLYRTVLAEGLREDLAALLHHRLLTEQARAAAPDQPLHPRGLGGRLP
;
A
#
# COMPACT_ATOMS: atom_id res chain seq x y z
N MET A 1 1.34 35.49 18.66
CA MET A 1 0.74 35.38 17.30
C MET A 1 1.02 33.98 16.79
N ASP A 2 0.39 32.96 17.41
CA ASP A 2 0.62 31.56 17.07
C ASP A 2 0.22 31.30 15.61
N THR A 3 1.25 31.12 14.79
CA THR A 3 1.08 30.71 13.41
C THR A 3 0.83 29.21 13.45
N THR A 4 -0.43 28.79 13.42
CA THR A 4 -0.77 27.39 13.20
C THR A 4 -0.29 27.04 11.79
N ILE A 5 0.94 26.52 11.69
CA ILE A 5 1.50 26.00 10.44
C ILE A 5 0.67 24.77 10.10
N THR A 6 -0.36 24.95 9.28
CA THR A 6 -1.08 23.84 8.66
C THR A 6 -0.07 23.08 7.81
N ALA A 7 0.34 21.90 8.28
CA ALA A 7 1.28 21.05 7.56
C ALA A 7 0.73 20.73 6.16
N PRO A 8 1.57 20.70 5.12
CA PRO A 8 1.17 20.29 3.78
C PRO A 8 0.47 18.92 3.81
N ARG A 9 -0.64 18.77 3.07
CA ARG A 9 -1.44 17.54 3.02
C ARG A 9 -0.60 16.27 2.80
N ALA A 10 0.47 16.35 2.00
CA ALA A 10 1.36 15.22 1.75
C ALA A 10 2.13 14.77 3.00
N GLU A 11 2.48 15.68 3.89
CA GLU A 11 3.16 15.37 5.15
C GLU A 11 2.21 14.67 6.12
N VAL A 12 1.00 15.21 6.30
CA VAL A 12 -0.05 14.57 7.10
C VAL A 12 -0.37 13.15 6.60
N LEU A 13 -0.43 12.96 5.28
CA LEU A 13 -0.64 11.63 4.68
C LEU A 13 0.55 10.69 4.92
N ARG A 14 1.79 11.20 4.81
CA ARG A 14 3.00 10.42 5.11
C ARG A 14 3.03 9.99 6.58
N ASP A 15 2.70 10.87 7.51
CA ASP A 15 2.71 10.53 8.93
C ASP A 15 1.63 9.52 9.28
N ARG A 16 0.41 9.70 8.73
CA ARG A 16 -0.66 8.72 8.87
C ARG A 16 -0.25 7.36 8.29
N TYR A 17 0.43 7.35 7.15
CA TYR A 17 0.95 6.13 6.54
C TYR A 17 2.01 5.46 7.43
N ARG A 18 2.98 6.23 7.94
CA ARG A 18 4.02 5.72 8.84
C ARG A 18 3.43 5.14 10.13
N GLY A 19 2.39 5.76 10.68
CA GLY A 19 1.73 5.31 11.91
C GLY A 19 1.11 3.92 11.82
N ARG A 20 0.71 3.47 10.61
CA ARG A 20 0.15 2.12 10.41
C ARG A 20 1.17 1.07 9.95
N LEU A 21 2.39 1.46 9.59
CA LEU A 21 3.40 0.48 9.20
C LEU A 21 3.91 -0.28 10.44
N PRO A 22 4.23 -1.58 10.30
CA PRO A 22 5.01 -2.27 11.30
C PRO A 22 6.42 -1.66 11.43
N LYS A 23 7.10 -1.91 12.56
CA LYS A 23 8.43 -1.35 12.81
C LYS A 23 9.48 -1.98 11.90
N HIS A 24 9.31 -3.26 11.60
CA HIS A 24 10.20 -4.04 10.76
C HIS A 24 9.44 -4.66 9.60
N LEU A 25 10.10 -4.73 8.44
CA LEU A 25 9.51 -5.34 7.26
C LEU A 25 9.21 -6.83 7.49
N GLN A 26 10.03 -7.51 8.31
CA GLN A 26 9.87 -8.94 8.63
C GLN A 26 8.60 -9.26 9.41
N GLU A 27 7.94 -8.26 10.02
CA GLU A 27 6.61 -8.43 10.65
C GLU A 27 5.51 -8.71 9.60
N LEU A 28 5.78 -8.45 8.30
CA LEU A 28 4.89 -8.83 7.20
C LEU A 28 5.08 -10.33 6.90
N ALA A 29 4.26 -11.14 7.55
CA ALA A 29 4.33 -12.60 7.56
C ALA A 29 3.05 -13.26 7.02
N GLY A 30 2.28 -12.53 6.21
CA GLY A 30 1.07 -13.05 5.58
C GLY A 30 1.33 -14.20 4.60
N PRO A 31 0.28 -14.90 4.16
CA PRO A 31 0.40 -16.05 3.27
C PRO A 31 1.12 -15.72 1.95
N VAL A 32 1.82 -16.71 1.40
CA VAL A 32 2.60 -16.58 0.15
C VAL A 32 1.92 -17.19 -1.08
N GLU A 33 0.96 -18.09 -0.85
CA GLU A 33 0.29 -18.90 -1.87
C GLU A 33 -1.18 -19.14 -1.49
N GLY A 34 -1.97 -19.63 -2.44
CA GLY A 34 -3.40 -19.89 -2.25
C GLY A 34 -4.28 -18.65 -2.43
N ASN A 35 -5.51 -18.71 -1.91
CA ASN A 35 -6.49 -17.65 -2.04
C ASN A 35 -6.71 -16.91 -0.73
N LEU A 36 -6.82 -15.59 -0.80
CA LEU A 36 -7.18 -14.73 0.32
C LEU A 36 -8.44 -13.93 0.01
N ASP A 37 -9.31 -13.85 1.00
CA ASP A 37 -10.47 -12.98 1.00
C ASP A 37 -10.15 -11.74 1.85
N LEU A 38 -10.30 -10.56 1.26
CA LEU A 38 -10.09 -9.31 1.98
C LEU A 38 -11.24 -9.04 2.95
N PRO A 39 -10.94 -8.64 4.20
CA PRO A 39 -11.94 -8.17 5.14
C PRO A 39 -12.76 -7.01 4.56
N LEU A 40 -14.02 -6.92 5.00
CA LEU A 40 -14.94 -5.89 4.53
C LEU A 40 -14.35 -4.50 4.70
N HIS A 41 -13.75 -4.17 5.85
CA HIS A 41 -13.20 -2.82 6.08
C HIS A 41 -12.08 -2.41 5.12
N ILE A 42 -11.45 -3.36 4.42
CA ILE A 42 -10.49 -3.09 3.36
C ILE A 42 -11.20 -2.92 2.01
N VAL A 43 -12.23 -3.73 1.72
CA VAL A 43 -12.99 -3.69 0.47
C VAL A 43 -14.49 -3.81 0.75
N TRP A 44 -15.20 -2.67 0.70
CA TRP A 44 -16.65 -2.62 0.94
C TRP A 44 -17.49 -3.21 -0.21
N SER A 45 -17.00 -3.17 -1.45
CA SER A 45 -17.69 -3.77 -2.58
C SER A 45 -16.72 -4.10 -3.72
N GLY A 46 -17.10 -5.07 -4.56
CA GLY A 46 -16.28 -5.54 -5.67
C GLY A 46 -15.60 -6.88 -5.37
N ARG A 47 -14.42 -7.10 -5.96
CA ARG A 47 -13.70 -8.37 -5.82
C ARG A 47 -12.99 -8.43 -4.47
N THR A 48 -13.40 -9.34 -3.60
CA THR A 48 -12.79 -9.58 -2.29
C THR A 48 -11.80 -10.75 -2.31
N SER A 49 -11.96 -11.73 -3.21
CA SER A 49 -11.08 -12.89 -3.33
C SER A 49 -9.92 -12.67 -4.31
N TYR A 50 -8.72 -13.01 -3.88
CA TYR A 50 -7.49 -12.88 -4.66
C TYR A 50 -6.65 -14.15 -4.54
N SER A 51 -6.18 -14.67 -5.67
CA SER A 51 -5.16 -15.73 -5.69
C SER A 51 -3.77 -15.13 -5.59
N LEU A 52 -2.96 -15.62 -4.66
CA LEU A 52 -1.56 -15.28 -4.45
C LEU A 52 -0.64 -15.98 -5.44
N ASP A 53 -1.09 -17.08 -6.04
CA ASP A 53 -0.34 -17.85 -7.05
C ASP A 53 -0.24 -17.11 -8.39
N ARG A 54 -1.13 -16.14 -8.61
CA ARG A 54 -1.13 -15.29 -9.82
C ARG A 54 -0.47 -13.94 -9.53
N PRO A 55 0.70 -13.62 -10.13
CA PRO A 55 1.45 -12.40 -9.82
C PRO A 55 0.65 -11.09 -9.96
N LYS A 56 -0.19 -10.98 -11.00
CA LYS A 56 -1.06 -9.81 -11.19
C LYS A 56 -2.11 -9.69 -10.09
N SER A 57 -2.71 -10.81 -9.68
CA SER A 57 -3.73 -10.84 -8.62
C SER A 57 -3.11 -10.48 -7.27
N ARG A 58 -1.96 -11.08 -6.94
CA ARG A 58 -1.18 -10.74 -5.73
C ARG A 58 -0.79 -9.26 -5.70
N MET A 59 -0.32 -8.70 -6.81
CA MET A 59 0.01 -7.27 -6.91
C MET A 59 -1.22 -6.40 -6.62
N THR A 60 -2.38 -6.73 -7.16
CA THR A 60 -3.62 -6.00 -6.85
C THR A 60 -3.97 -6.09 -5.37
N LEU A 61 -3.92 -7.29 -4.77
CA LEU A 61 -4.17 -7.46 -3.33
C LEU A 61 -3.23 -6.58 -2.49
N TYR A 62 -1.93 -6.65 -2.77
CA TYR A 62 -0.92 -5.91 -2.00
C TYR A 62 -1.15 -4.41 -2.10
N ARG A 63 -1.46 -3.90 -3.29
CA ARG A 63 -1.78 -2.47 -3.49
C ARG A 63 -3.04 -2.04 -2.74
N THR A 64 -4.07 -2.88 -2.72
CA THR A 64 -5.31 -2.59 -2.00
C THR A 64 -5.07 -2.54 -0.49
N VAL A 65 -4.39 -3.54 0.09
CA VAL A 65 -4.07 -3.55 1.53
C VAL A 65 -3.13 -2.39 1.89
N LEU A 66 -2.15 -2.08 1.03
CA LEU A 66 -1.30 -0.91 1.22
C LEU A 66 -2.05 0.41 1.07
N ALA A 67 -3.20 0.49 0.41
CA ALA A 67 -3.99 1.72 0.34
C ALA A 67 -4.93 1.84 1.55
N GLU A 68 -5.68 0.78 1.85
CA GLU A 68 -6.85 0.84 2.75
C GLU A 68 -6.63 0.10 4.09
N GLY A 69 -5.68 -0.83 4.16
CA GLY A 69 -5.47 -1.70 5.32
C GLY A 69 -4.87 -0.99 6.54
N LEU A 70 -5.23 -1.49 7.72
CA LEU A 70 -4.66 -1.12 9.01
C LEU A 70 -3.36 -1.91 9.28
N ARG A 71 -2.73 -1.67 10.43
CA ARG A 71 -1.44 -2.27 10.77
C ARG A 71 -1.50 -3.79 10.84
N GLU A 72 -2.54 -4.29 11.48
CA GLU A 72 -2.86 -5.71 11.63
C GLU A 72 -3.10 -6.37 10.27
N ASP A 73 -3.79 -5.69 9.36
CA ASP A 73 -4.04 -6.20 8.01
C ASP A 73 -2.74 -6.30 7.21
N LEU A 74 -1.87 -5.29 7.33
CA LEU A 74 -0.55 -5.32 6.68
C LEU A 74 0.26 -6.52 7.15
N ALA A 75 0.32 -6.75 8.47
CA ALA A 75 1.06 -7.87 9.05
C ALA A 75 0.47 -9.23 8.65
N ALA A 76 -0.86 -9.34 8.59
CA ALA A 76 -1.56 -10.59 8.30
C ALA A 76 -1.66 -10.93 6.81
N LEU A 77 -1.68 -9.94 5.92
CA LEU A 77 -1.99 -10.15 4.49
C LEU A 77 -0.79 -9.91 3.55
N LEU A 78 0.25 -9.20 4.00
CA LEU A 78 1.46 -8.98 3.21
C LEU A 78 2.60 -9.88 3.65
N HIS A 79 3.42 -10.30 2.69
CA HIS A 79 4.66 -11.02 2.95
C HIS A 79 5.87 -10.23 2.47
N HIS A 80 6.84 -9.99 3.37
CA HIS A 80 7.98 -9.09 3.13
C HIS A 80 8.81 -9.43 1.89
N ARG A 81 9.10 -10.71 1.65
CA ARG A 81 9.90 -11.15 0.49
C ARG A 81 9.19 -10.86 -0.82
N LEU A 82 7.92 -11.28 -0.92
CA LEU A 82 7.11 -11.10 -2.12
C LEU A 82 6.88 -9.62 -2.41
N LEU A 83 6.66 -8.81 -1.37
CA LEU A 83 6.51 -7.37 -1.52
C LEU A 83 7.78 -6.71 -2.08
N THR A 84 8.95 -7.14 -1.59
CA THR A 84 10.26 -6.61 -2.06
C THR A 84 10.54 -7.03 -3.50
N GLU A 85 10.26 -8.28 -3.85
CA GLU A 85 10.38 -8.80 -5.21
C GLU A 85 9.46 -8.04 -6.18
N GLN A 86 8.22 -7.81 -5.78
CA GLN A 86 7.24 -7.07 -6.57
C GLN A 86 7.60 -5.60 -6.73
N ALA A 87 8.11 -4.95 -5.69
CA ALA A 87 8.57 -3.56 -5.76
C ALA A 87 9.73 -3.41 -6.73
N ARG A 88 10.67 -4.37 -6.71
CA ARG A 88 11.78 -4.42 -7.66
C ARG A 88 11.29 -4.65 -9.10
N ALA A 89 10.37 -5.60 -9.30
CA ALA A 89 9.81 -5.90 -10.62
C ALA A 89 8.95 -4.74 -11.19
N ALA A 90 8.31 -3.97 -10.33
CA ALA A 90 7.51 -2.80 -10.71
C ALA A 90 8.36 -1.56 -11.01
N ALA A 91 9.65 -1.58 -10.68
CA ALA A 91 10.61 -0.50 -10.97
C ALA A 91 11.62 -0.90 -12.07
N PRO A 92 11.19 -1.22 -13.31
CA PRO A 92 12.12 -1.20 -14.43
C PRO A 92 12.38 0.27 -14.78
N ASP A 93 13.59 0.74 -14.49
CA ASP A 93 14.22 1.90 -15.17
C ASP A 93 13.39 3.19 -15.22
N GLN A 94 12.80 3.62 -14.08
CA GLN A 94 12.00 4.85 -14.03
C GLN A 94 12.75 5.96 -13.27
N PRO A 95 13.26 7.02 -13.95
CA PRO A 95 13.69 8.21 -13.23
C PRO A 95 12.46 8.78 -12.50
N LEU A 96 12.65 9.20 -11.25
CA LEU A 96 11.61 9.79 -10.40
C LEU A 96 11.10 11.09 -11.04
N HIS A 97 10.23 10.99 -12.04
CA HIS A 97 9.58 12.16 -12.62
C HIS A 97 8.63 12.73 -11.56
N PRO A 98 8.79 14.00 -11.16
CA PRO A 98 7.78 14.64 -10.32
C PRO A 98 6.48 14.62 -11.12
N ARG A 99 5.49 13.87 -10.62
CA ARG A 99 4.17 13.79 -11.23
C ARG A 99 3.60 15.21 -11.24
N GLY A 100 3.62 15.85 -12.41
CA GLY A 100 3.13 17.20 -12.60
C GLY A 100 1.70 17.29 -12.09
N LEU A 101 1.51 18.11 -11.05
CA LEU A 101 0.23 18.71 -10.76
C LEU A 101 -0.21 19.42 -12.04
N GLY A 102 -1.12 18.79 -12.78
CA GLY A 102 -1.82 19.37 -13.90
C GLY A 102 -2.62 20.56 -13.39
N GLY A 103 -1.96 21.71 -13.30
CA GLY A 103 -2.58 23.02 -13.22
C GLY A 103 -3.27 23.27 -14.54
N ARG A 104 -4.51 22.78 -14.66
CA ARG A 104 -5.45 23.31 -15.63
C ARG A 104 -6.03 24.57 -15.00
N LEU A 105 -5.41 25.72 -15.30
CA LEU A 105 -6.03 27.02 -15.15
C LEU A 105 -6.68 27.44 -16.49
N PRO A 106 -7.73 28.28 -16.44
CA PRO A 106 -8.80 28.37 -17.42
C PRO A 106 -8.40 28.93 -18.78
#